data_AF-A0A968FVU2-F1
#
_entry.id   AF-A0A968FVU2-F1
#
_cell.length_a   1.000
_cell.length_b   1.000
_cell.length_c   1.000
_cell.angle_alpha   90.00
_cell.angle_beta   90.00
_cell.angle_gamma   90.00
#
_symmetry.space_group_name_H-M   'P 1'
#
loop_
_entity.id
_entity.type
_entity.pdbx_description
1 polymer ?
#
loop_
_entity_poly.entity_id
_entity_poly.type
_entity_poly.pdbx_seq_one_letter_code
_entity_poly.pdbx_strand_id
1 'polypeptide(L)' 'NKPQTSIKPVWTFECEDEIRGGVLVQDGMLFVPSYDHNLYALDAANGTFRWKYATQGGIPRKPA' A
#
# COMPACT_ATOMS: atom_id res chain seq x y z
N ASN A 1 -4.70 35.72 -1.60
CA ASN A 1 -5.09 34.52 -2.38
C ASN A 1 -4.01 33.46 -2.27
N LYS A 2 -4.20 32.42 -1.44
CA LYS A 2 -3.31 31.26 -1.45
C LYS A 2 -3.69 30.36 -2.64
N PRO A 3 -2.73 29.85 -3.43
CA PRO A 3 -3.04 28.89 -4.47
C PRO A 3 -3.63 27.62 -3.84
N GLN A 4 -4.87 27.31 -4.20
CA GLN A 4 -5.54 26.07 -3.86
C GLN A 4 -5.08 25.01 -4.87
N THR A 5 -3.90 24.42 -4.63
CA THR A 5 -3.44 23.29 -5.43
C THR A 5 -4.27 22.07 -5.03
N SER A 6 -5.26 21.69 -5.85
CA SER A 6 -5.98 20.43 -5.62
C SER A 6 -5.04 19.26 -5.92
N ILE A 7 -4.72 18.48 -4.90
CA ILE A 7 -3.99 17.23 -5.07
C ILE A 7 -4.98 16.22 -5.65
N LYS A 8 -4.63 15.64 -6.81
CA LYS A 8 -5.37 14.53 -7.42
C LYS A 8 -4.50 13.27 -7.41
N PRO A 9 -5.07 12.11 -7.05
CA PRO A 9 -4.31 10.86 -7.12
C PRO A 9 -3.98 10.53 -8.59
N VAL A 10 -2.76 10.04 -8.83
CA VAL A 10 -2.35 9.52 -10.15
C VAL A 10 -2.98 8.15 -10.38
N TRP A 11 -3.08 7.34 -9.32
CA TRP A 11 -3.76 6.06 -9.29
C TRP A 11 -4.28 5.79 -7.88
N THR A 12 -5.17 4.82 -7.76
CA THR A 12 -5.74 4.35 -6.48
C THR A 12 -5.80 2.84 -6.47
N PHE A 13 -5.55 2.24 -5.30
CA PHE A 13 -5.71 0.81 -5.05
C PHE A 13 -6.44 0.61 -3.73
N GLU A 14 -7.37 -0.34 -3.68
CA GLU A 14 -8.19 -0.65 -2.51
C GLU A 14 -7.75 -1.99 -1.91
N CYS A 15 -7.36 -1.99 -0.64
CA CYS A 15 -7.13 -3.22 0.13
C CYS A 15 -8.45 -3.74 0.70
N GLU A 16 -8.49 -5.01 1.10
CA GLU A 16 -9.73 -5.62 1.60
C GLU A 16 -10.06 -5.21 3.04
N ASP A 17 -9.11 -4.58 3.73
CA ASP A 17 -9.28 -3.99 5.06
C ASP A 17 -8.34 -2.76 5.24
N GLU A 18 -8.35 -2.17 6.44
CA GLU A 18 -7.64 -0.96 6.79
C GLU A 18 -6.11 -1.08 6.65
N ILE A 19 -5.48 -0.04 6.08
CA ILE A 19 -4.03 0.11 6.07
C ILE A 19 -3.62 0.91 7.32
N ARG A 20 -3.14 0.24 8.36
CA ARG A 20 -2.61 0.90 9.58
C ARG A 20 -1.09 0.83 9.73
N GLY A 21 -0.41 0.18 8.77
CA GLY A 21 1.03 0.04 8.73
C GLY A 21 1.72 1.08 7.84
N GLY A 22 3.05 1.17 7.95
CA GLY A 22 3.86 1.91 6.99
C GLY A 22 3.95 1.15 5.68
N VAL A 23 4.08 1.89 4.57
CA VAL A 23 4.27 1.35 3.23
C VAL A 23 5.77 1.41 2.88
N LEU A 24 6.29 0.39 2.19
CA LEU A 24 7.67 0.32 1.71
C LEU A 24 7.71 0.34 0.17
N VAL A 25 8.63 1.11 -0.41
CA VAL A 25 8.94 1.04 -1.84
C VAL A 25 10.35 0.47 -2.00
N GLN A 26 10.49 -0.60 -2.78
CA GLN A 26 11.80 -1.14 -3.13
C GLN A 26 11.74 -1.77 -4.52
N ASP A 27 12.76 -1.51 -5.34
CA ASP A 27 12.94 -2.13 -6.67
C ASP A 27 11.71 -2.04 -7.59
N GLY A 28 11.01 -0.89 -7.56
CA GLY A 28 9.82 -0.66 -8.37
C GLY A 28 8.54 -1.31 -7.83
N MET A 29 8.59 -1.92 -6.65
CA MET A 29 7.45 -2.55 -6.00
C MET A 29 7.06 -1.81 -4.71
N LEU A 30 5.76 -1.62 -4.51
CA LEU A 30 5.14 -1.05 -3.33
C LEU A 30 4.59 -2.17 -2.45
N PHE A 31 5.03 -2.25 -1.20
CA PHE A 31 4.60 -3.25 -0.24
C PHE A 31 3.68 -2.61 0.80
N VAL A 32 2.42 -3.06 0.82
CA VAL A 32 1.34 -2.48 1.62
C VAL A 32 0.80 -3.52 2.59
N PRO A 33 1.05 -3.40 3.92
CA PRO A 33 0.46 -4.28 4.90
C PRO A 33 -1.01 -3.87 5.17
N SER A 34 -1.92 -4.84 5.06
CA SER A 34 -3.35 -4.67 5.32
C SER A 34 -3.77 -5.43 6.58
N TYR A 35 -4.85 -4.96 7.23
CA TYR A 35 -5.44 -5.63 8.39
C TYR A 35 -6.16 -6.94 8.05
N ASP A 36 -6.43 -7.21 6.77
CA ASP A 36 -6.97 -8.48 6.26
C ASP A 36 -6.00 -9.67 6.34
N HIS A 37 -4.89 -9.53 7.07
CA HIS A 37 -3.81 -10.51 7.19
C HIS A 37 -3.02 -10.76 5.90
N ASN A 38 -2.94 -9.78 5.00
CA ASN A 38 -2.10 -9.85 3.81
C ASN A 38 -1.11 -8.70 3.67
N LEU A 39 0.05 -9.03 3.09
CA LEU A 39 0.97 -8.07 2.50
C LEU A 39 0.70 -7.99 1.00
N TYR A 40 0.30 -6.83 0.52
CA TYR A 40 0.08 -6.57 -0.90
C TYR A 40 1.37 -6.07 -1.55
N ALA A 41 1.63 -6.52 -2.76
CA ALA A 41 2.69 -5.98 -3.61
C ALA A 41 2.07 -5.39 -4.87
N LEU A 42 2.34 -4.10 -5.11
CA LEU A 42 1.86 -3.36 -6.26
C LEU A 42 3.05 -2.85 -7.08
N ASP A 43 2.85 -2.64 -8.37
CA ASP A 43 3.76 -1.85 -9.18
C ASP A 43 3.75 -0.39 -8.70
N ALA A 44 4.92 0.15 -8.35
CA ALA A 44 5.02 1.49 -7.78
C ALA A 44 4.68 2.60 -8.79
N ALA A 45 4.82 2.35 -10.10
CA ALA A 45 4.59 3.37 -11.12
C ALA A 45 3.10 3.58 -11.40
N ASN A 46 2.29 2.53 -11.33
CA ASN A 46 0.89 2.58 -11.77
C ASN A 46 -0.12 1.95 -10.81
N GLY A 47 0.31 1.41 -9.66
CA GLY A 47 -0.57 0.79 -8.66
C GLY A 47 -1.11 -0.58 -9.06
N THR A 48 -0.61 -1.20 -10.13
CA THR A 48 -1.07 -2.52 -10.59
C THR A 48 -0.76 -3.58 -9.54
N PHE A 49 -1.78 -4.33 -9.14
CA PHE A 49 -1.61 -5.50 -8.27
C PHE A 49 -0.68 -6.54 -8.89
N ARG A 50 0.32 -6.99 -8.12
CA ARG A 50 1.24 -8.06 -8.53
C ARG A 50 0.93 -9.37 -7.80
N TRP A 51 0.85 -9.31 -6.47
CA TRP A 51 0.51 -10.46 -5.63
C TRP A 51 0.12 -10.00 -4.22
N LYS A 52 -0.47 -10.91 -3.45
CA LYS A 52 -0.60 -10.78 -1.99
C LYS A 52 -0.08 -12.02 -1.29
N TYR A 53 0.51 -11.82 -0.12
CA TYR A 53 1.03 -12.88 0.72
C TYR A 53 0.24 -12.91 2.03
N ALA A 54 -0.41 -14.02 2.30
CA ALA A 54 -1.13 -14.24 3.56
C ALA A 54 -0.12 -14.41 4.70
N THR A 55 -0.21 -13.54 5.70
CA THR A 55 0.62 -13.64 6.91
C THR A 55 -0.05 -14.56 7.93
N GLN A 56 0.75 -15.28 8.71
CA GLN A 56 0.29 -16.27 9.70
C GLN A 56 -0.43 -15.66 10.93
N GLY A 57 -0.96 -14.44 10.80
CA GLY A 57 -1.51 -13.58 11.86
C GLY A 57 -1.51 -12.12 11.44
N GLY A 58 -2.06 -11.21 12.26
CA GLY A 58 -2.04 -9.76 12.00
C GLY A 58 -0.60 -9.27 11.79
N ILE A 59 -0.35 -8.50 10.73
CA ILE A 59 0.97 -7.94 10.47
C ILE A 59 1.29 -6.93 11.57
N PRO A 60 2.29 -7.17 12.44
CA PRO A 60 2.66 -6.19 13.44
C PRO A 60 3.17 -4.90 12.77
N ARG A 61 2.98 -3.77 13.43
CA ARG A 61 3.32 -2.43 12.94
C ARG A 61 4.79 -2.37 12.44
N LYS A 62 4.94 -2.10 11.14
CA LYS A 62 6.19 -1.90 10.35
C LYS A 62 6.98 -3.19 10.04
N PRO A 63 7.34 -3.43 8.75
CA PRO A 63 8.43 -4.33 8.40
C PRO A 63 9.76 -3.77 8.95
N ALA A 64 10.62 -4.64 9.49
CA ALA A 64 11.97 -4.29 9.93
C ALA A 64 12.93 -4.16 8.74
#